data_AF-A0A839E076-F1
#
_entry.id   AF-A0A839E076-F1
#
_cell.length_a   1.000
_cell.length_b   1.000
_cell.length_c   1.000
_cell.angle_alpha   90.00
_cell.angle_beta   90.00
_cell.angle_gamma   90.00
#
_symmetry.space_group_name_H-M   'P 1'
#
loop_
_entity.id
_entity.type
_entity.pdbx_description
1 polymer ?
#
loop_
_entity_poly.entity_id
_entity_poly.type
_entity_poly.pdbx_seq_one_letter_code
_entity_poly.pdbx_strand_id
1 'polypeptide(L)'
;MSAGAISPPRTVRLAGALTTVEAIVGLVFVAALLIRAGAGDLGGVGTFDRGQTYGEAGYFGVLSAGVLAAGIGLWKGKHWARTPSLLLQLLLLGVAWYALGPSGRPLIGVGIAALPVVILWSLFNRGARVWTMRMSEAPDADAEPR
;
A
#
# COMPACT_ATOMS: atom_id res chain seq x y z
N MET A 1 32.16 18.67 -4.71
CA MET A 1 30.86 18.63 -5.44
C MET A 1 29.78 18.31 -4.43
N SER A 2 28.88 19.25 -4.15
CA SER A 2 27.79 19.03 -3.20
C SER A 2 26.92 17.89 -3.69
N ALA A 3 26.88 16.78 -2.94
CA ALA A 3 25.93 15.70 -3.17
C ALA A 3 24.52 16.29 -3.03
N GLY A 4 23.96 16.75 -4.16
CA GLY A 4 22.62 17.32 -4.18
C GLY A 4 21.66 16.25 -3.70
N ALA A 5 21.02 16.47 -2.56
CA ALA A 5 20.01 15.57 -2.02
C ALA A 5 19.01 15.25 -3.14
N ILE A 6 19.09 14.03 -3.68
CA ILE A 6 18.26 13.63 -4.82
C ILE A 6 16.84 13.52 -4.28
N SER A 7 16.07 14.59 -4.48
CA SER A 7 14.68 14.66 -4.08
C SER A 7 13.92 13.51 -4.73
N PRO A 8 13.06 12.78 -3.99
CA PRO A 8 12.35 11.64 -4.54
C PRO A 8 11.53 12.08 -5.77
N PRO A 9 11.57 11.30 -6.87
CA PRO A 9 10.84 11.62 -8.08
C PRO A 9 9.35 11.84 -7.77
N ARG A 10 8.70 12.75 -8.50
CA ARG A 10 7.26 13.04 -8.32
C ARG A 10 6.39 11.78 -8.39
N THR A 11 6.78 10.79 -9.20
CA THR A 11 6.09 9.50 -9.31
C THR A 11 6.17 8.66 -8.03
N VAL A 12 7.29 8.70 -7.30
CA VAL A 12 7.44 8.00 -6.01
C VAL A 12 6.59 8.68 -4.94
N ARG A 13 6.56 10.01 -4.93
CA ARG A 13 5.69 10.78 -4.02
C ARG A 13 4.21 10.54 -4.32
N LEU A 14 3.83 10.44 -5.59
CA LEU A 14 2.47 10.10 -6.00
C LEU A 14 2.09 8.68 -5.55
N ALA A 15 2.96 7.70 -5.78
CA ALA A 15 2.76 6.34 -5.29
C ALA A 15 2.56 6.32 -3.78
N GLY A 16 3.43 7.00 -3.02
CA GLY A 16 3.29 7.13 -1.56
C GLY A 16 1.96 7.78 -1.14
N ALA A 17 1.55 8.85 -1.80
CA ALA A 17 0.29 9.52 -1.51
C ALA A 17 -0.92 8.62 -1.78
N LEU A 18 -0.94 7.91 -2.92
CA LEU A 18 -2.01 6.99 -3.28
C LEU A 18 -2.07 5.79 -2.31
N THR A 19 -0.93 5.18 -1.97
CA THR A 19 -0.87 4.11 -0.96
C THR A 19 -1.35 4.60 0.41
N THR A 20 -1.04 5.84 0.79
CA THR A 20 -1.56 6.44 2.03
C THR A 20 -3.09 6.61 2.00
N VAL A 21 -3.65 7.06 0.88
CA VAL A 21 -5.12 7.16 0.71
C VAL A 21 -5.77 5.78 0.84
N GLU A 22 -5.20 4.77 0.19
CA GLU A 22 -5.68 3.39 0.27
C GLU A 22 -5.67 2.84 1.71
N ALA A 23 -4.60 3.13 2.46
CA ALA A 23 -4.49 2.78 3.87
C ALA A 23 -5.55 3.47 4.74
N ILE A 24 -5.85 4.74 4.46
CA ILE A 24 -6.90 5.50 5.15
C ILE A 24 -8.26 4.84 4.90
N VAL A 25 -8.55 4.42 3.67
CA VAL A 25 -9.79 3.68 3.35
C VAL A 25 -9.86 2.37 4.15
N GLY A 26 -8.75 1.65 4.27
CA GLY A 26 -8.65 0.47 5.13
C GLY A 26 -8.94 0.77 6.61
N LEU A 27 -8.43 1.88 7.14
CA LEU A 27 -8.71 2.31 8.52
C LEU A 27 -10.17 2.74 8.71
N VAL A 28 -10.81 3.35 7.71
CA VAL A 28 -12.24 3.65 7.74
C VAL A 28 -13.05 2.36 7.78
N PHE A 29 -12.66 1.33 7.03
CA PHE A 29 -13.27 0.01 7.09
C PHE A 29 -13.12 -0.62 8.48
N VAL A 30 -11.93 -0.53 9.11
CA VAL A 30 -11.71 -0.98 10.49
C VAL A 30 -12.62 -0.25 11.48
N ALA A 31 -12.73 1.08 11.37
CA ALA A 31 -13.64 1.86 12.21
C ALA A 31 -15.10 1.41 12.03
N ALA A 32 -15.53 1.13 10.81
CA ALA A 32 -16.86 0.60 10.53
C ALA A 32 -17.08 -0.78 11.18
N LEU A 33 -16.09 -1.67 11.14
CA LEU A 33 -16.15 -2.98 11.82
C LEU A 33 -16.27 -2.83 13.34
N LEU A 34 -15.53 -1.89 13.95
CA LEU A 34 -15.61 -1.64 15.39
C LEU A 34 -16.98 -1.10 15.81
N ILE A 35 -17.54 -0.15 15.03
CA ILE A 35 -18.90 0.37 15.25
C ILE A 35 -19.92 -0.78 15.12
N ARG A 36 -19.77 -1.61 14.08
CA ARG A 36 -20.64 -2.77 13.81
C ARG A 36 -20.61 -3.78 14.96
N ALA A 37 -19.44 -4.06 15.52
CA ALA A 37 -19.29 -4.99 16.65
C ALA A 37 -19.97 -4.47 17.92
N GLY A 38 -19.93 -3.15 18.16
CA GLY A 38 -20.57 -2.50 19.30
C GLY A 38 -22.08 -2.31 19.16
N ALA A 39 -22.61 -2.19 17.94
CA ALA A 39 -23.99 -1.78 17.70
C ALA A 39 -25.07 -2.84 17.97
N GLY A 40 -24.72 -4.11 18.19
CA GLY A 40 -25.70 -5.18 18.45
C GLY A 40 -26.63 -5.47 17.26
N ASP A 41 -26.43 -6.61 16.60
CA ASP A 41 -27.37 -7.22 15.64
C ASP A 41 -27.91 -6.34 14.50
N LEU A 42 -27.05 -5.52 13.89
CA LEU A 42 -27.31 -4.91 12.58
C LEU A 42 -27.21 -5.97 11.47
N GLY A 43 -28.18 -6.89 11.38
CA GLY A 43 -28.20 -7.98 10.39
C GLY A 43 -27.70 -7.55 9.00
N GLY A 44 -26.65 -8.22 8.52
CA GLY A 44 -25.97 -7.93 7.25
C GLY A 44 -24.88 -8.96 6.97
N VAL A 45 -24.75 -9.30 5.68
CA VAL A 45 -24.13 -10.51 5.07
C VAL A 45 -22.88 -11.06 5.79
N GLY A 46 -22.98 -12.32 6.26
CA GLY A 46 -21.91 -13.08 6.92
C GLY A 46 -22.01 -13.00 8.44
N THR A 47 -22.79 -13.89 9.07
CA THR A 47 -23.08 -13.91 10.51
C THR A 47 -21.84 -14.30 11.33
N PHE A 48 -20.99 -13.33 11.63
CA PHE A 48 -19.88 -13.47 12.57
C PHE A 48 -20.32 -13.12 13.98
N ASP A 49 -19.87 -13.90 14.97
CA ASP A 49 -20.02 -13.53 16.37
C ASP A 49 -19.19 -12.27 16.71
N ARG A 50 -19.52 -11.58 17.81
CA ARG A 50 -18.83 -10.35 18.24
C ARG A 50 -17.32 -10.55 18.34
N GLY A 51 -16.88 -11.68 18.92
CA GLY A 51 -15.45 -12.00 19.05
C GLY A 51 -14.74 -12.11 17.70
N GLN A 52 -15.40 -12.67 16.68
CA GLN A 52 -14.85 -12.81 15.33
C GLN A 52 -14.73 -11.45 14.64
N THR A 53 -15.72 -10.57 14.82
CA THR A 53 -15.71 -9.20 14.25
C THR A 53 -14.60 -8.34 14.85
N TYR A 54 -14.36 -8.45 16.16
CA TYR A 54 -13.22 -7.77 16.79
C TYR A 54 -11.87 -8.33 16.33
N GLY A 55 -11.78 -9.65 16.13
CA GLY A 55 -10.59 -10.28 15.55
C GLY A 55 -10.28 -9.78 14.14
N GLU A 56 -11.31 -9.70 13.29
CA GLU A 56 -11.20 -9.15 11.94
C GLU A 56 -10.77 -7.67 11.94
N ALA A 57 -11.39 -6.85 12.80
CA ALA A 57 -11.03 -5.45 12.97
C ALA A 57 -9.57 -5.28 13.43
N GLY A 58 -9.11 -6.13 14.37
CA GLY A 58 -7.72 -6.12 14.84
C GLY A 58 -6.73 -6.47 13.72
N TYR A 59 -7.02 -7.53 12.97
CA TYR A 59 -6.20 -7.96 11.83
C TYR A 59 -6.07 -6.88 10.76
N PHE A 60 -7.20 -6.33 10.29
CA PHE A 60 -7.19 -5.26 9.31
C PHE A 60 -6.62 -3.94 9.86
N GLY A 61 -6.77 -3.69 11.16
CA GLY A 61 -6.17 -2.54 11.84
C GLY A 61 -4.64 -2.58 11.76
N VAL A 62 -4.04 -3.71 12.11
CA VAL A 62 -2.58 -3.90 12.04
C VAL A 62 -2.09 -3.80 10.60
N LEU A 63 -2.77 -4.45 9.65
CA LEU A 63 -2.41 -4.36 8.23
C LEU A 63 -2.49 -2.92 7.73
N SER A 64 -3.62 -2.23 7.96
CA SER A 64 -3.82 -0.86 7.47
C SER A 64 -2.84 0.13 8.08
N ALA A 65 -2.48 -0.03 9.36
CA ALA A 65 -1.47 0.78 10.01
C ALA A 65 -0.06 0.55 9.41
N GLY A 66 0.30 -0.71 9.14
CA GLY A 66 1.56 -1.06 8.48
C GLY A 66 1.66 -0.46 7.07
N VAL A 67 0.57 -0.57 6.29
CA VAL A 67 0.48 0.05 4.97
C VAL A 67 0.56 1.57 5.05
N LEU A 68 -0.13 2.19 6.00
CA LEU A 68 -0.09 3.64 6.19
C LEU A 68 1.35 4.11 6.46
N ALA A 69 2.07 3.39 7.34
CA ALA A 69 3.48 3.65 7.62
C ALA A 69 4.36 3.50 6.37
N ALA A 70 4.09 2.50 5.53
CA ALA A 70 4.77 2.33 4.24
C ALA A 70 4.46 3.48 3.26
N GLY A 71 3.18 3.85 3.08
CA GLY A 71 2.80 4.97 2.21
C GLY A 71 3.44 6.29 2.63
N ILE A 72 3.43 6.60 3.92
CA ILE A 72 4.11 7.78 4.48
C ILE A 72 5.62 7.68 4.30
N GLY A 73 6.20 6.49 4.51
CA GLY A 73 7.62 6.23 4.28
C GLY A 73 8.03 6.49 2.83
N LEU A 74 7.23 6.01 1.88
CA LEU A 74 7.43 6.19 0.45
C LEU A 74 7.29 7.67 0.05
N TRP A 75 6.29 8.37 0.61
CA TRP A 75 6.10 9.80 0.38
C TRP A 75 7.28 10.64 0.90
N LYS A 76 7.89 10.21 2.02
CA LYS A 76 9.13 10.79 2.58
C LYS A 76 10.41 10.31 1.88
N GLY A 77 10.31 9.47 0.84
CA GLY A 77 11.46 8.97 0.08
C GLY A 77 12.25 7.85 0.75
N LYS A 78 11.69 7.13 1.73
CA LYS A 78 12.34 5.98 2.37
C LYS A 78 12.26 4.75 1.46
N HIS A 79 13.39 4.16 1.14
CA HIS A 79 13.50 3.00 0.23
C HIS A 79 12.88 1.71 0.81
N TRP A 80 12.99 1.49 2.13
CA TRP A 80 12.41 0.31 2.80
C TRP A 80 10.90 0.19 2.59
N ALA A 81 10.20 1.32 2.40
CA ALA A 81 8.76 1.35 2.18
C ALA A 81 8.32 0.80 0.81
N ARG A 82 9.25 0.60 -0.13
CA ARG A 82 8.92 0.15 -1.49
C ARG A 82 8.44 -1.29 -1.51
N THR A 83 9.18 -2.20 -0.88
CA THR A 83 8.83 -3.63 -0.83
C THR A 83 7.46 -3.90 -0.22
N PRO A 84 7.10 -3.39 0.97
CA PRO A 84 5.76 -3.60 1.54
C PRO A 84 4.66 -2.99 0.66
N SER A 85 4.90 -1.82 0.05
CA SER A 85 3.92 -1.21 -0.87
C SER A 85 3.69 -2.07 -2.12
N LEU A 86 4.76 -2.62 -2.71
CA LEU A 86 4.67 -3.52 -3.86
C LEU A 86 3.89 -4.80 -3.54
N LEU A 87 4.16 -5.40 -2.37
CA LEU A 87 3.48 -6.61 -1.93
C LEU A 87 1.98 -6.38 -1.71
N LEU A 88 1.62 -5.26 -1.10
CA LEU A 88 0.21 -4.89 -0.94
C LEU A 88 -0.49 -4.72 -2.29
N GLN A 89 0.14 -4.00 -3.21
CA GLN A 89 -0.41 -3.78 -4.55
C GLN A 89 -0.65 -5.10 -5.30
N LEU A 90 0.27 -6.06 -5.18
CA LEU A 90 0.13 -7.38 -5.77
C LEU A 90 -1.00 -8.18 -5.09
N LEU A 91 -1.11 -8.09 -3.77
CA LEU A 91 -2.20 -8.71 -3.02
C LEU A 91 -3.56 -8.16 -3.46
N LEU A 92 -3.69 -6.84 -3.59
CA LEU A 92 -4.92 -6.19 -4.03
C LEU A 92 -5.29 -6.51 -5.48
N LEU A 93 -4.31 -6.70 -6.35
CA LEU A 93 -4.58 -7.22 -7.70
C LEU A 93 -5.15 -8.64 -7.66
N GLY A 94 -4.66 -9.50 -6.75
CA GLY A 94 -5.25 -10.82 -6.50
C GLY A 94 -6.70 -10.73 -6.01
N VAL A 95 -6.98 -9.80 -5.09
CA VAL A 95 -8.35 -9.52 -4.62
C VAL A 95 -9.24 -9.02 -5.76
N ALA A 96 -8.73 -8.10 -6.59
CA ALA A 96 -9.46 -7.59 -7.73
C ALA A 96 -9.79 -8.70 -8.75
N TRP A 97 -8.83 -9.59 -9.03
CA TRP A 97 -9.06 -10.76 -9.89
C TRP A 97 -10.18 -11.65 -9.35
N TYR A 98 -10.16 -11.94 -8.04
CA TYR A 98 -11.21 -12.73 -7.40
C TYR A 98 -12.59 -12.06 -7.47
N ALA A 99 -12.63 -10.74 -7.35
CA ALA A 99 -13.86 -9.96 -7.48
C ALA A 99 -14.39 -9.96 -8.93
N LEU A 100 -13.49 -9.89 -9.92
CA LEU A 100 -13.82 -9.88 -11.36
C LEU A 100 -14.39 -11.22 -11.84
N GLY A 101 -13.77 -12.34 -11.48
CA GLY A 101 -14.18 -13.66 -11.95
C GLY A 101 -15.11 -14.36 -10.96
N PRO A 102 -14.57 -15.07 -9.95
CA PRO A 102 -15.34 -15.93 -9.05
C PRO A 102 -16.51 -15.25 -8.31
N SER A 103 -16.37 -13.98 -7.94
CA SER A 103 -17.40 -13.28 -7.15
C SER A 103 -18.53 -12.67 -8.00
N GLY A 104 -18.42 -12.70 -9.33
CA GLY A 104 -19.42 -12.13 -10.24
C GLY A 104 -19.64 -10.62 -10.05
N ARG A 105 -18.67 -9.91 -9.48
CA ARG A 105 -18.76 -8.47 -9.13
C ARG A 105 -17.74 -7.65 -9.91
N PRO A 106 -17.86 -7.58 -11.24
CA PRO A 106 -16.82 -7.02 -12.09
C PRO A 106 -16.60 -5.52 -11.84
N LEU A 107 -17.66 -4.75 -11.57
CA LEU A 107 -17.55 -3.31 -11.33
C LEU A 107 -16.69 -3.00 -10.09
N ILE A 108 -16.87 -3.79 -9.02
CA ILE A 108 -16.08 -3.69 -7.79
C ILE A 108 -14.64 -4.11 -8.07
N GLY A 109 -14.44 -5.22 -8.79
CA GLY A 109 -13.12 -5.69 -9.16
C GLY A 109 -12.30 -4.67 -9.96
N VAL A 110 -12.92 -3.99 -10.94
CA VAL A 110 -12.25 -2.90 -11.69
C VAL A 110 -11.89 -1.73 -10.77
N GLY A 111 -12.80 -1.33 -9.87
CA GLY A 111 -12.53 -0.27 -8.90
C GLY A 111 -11.34 -0.60 -7.99
N ILE A 112 -11.26 -1.85 -7.51
CA ILE A 112 -10.13 -2.32 -6.69
C ILE A 112 -8.84 -2.40 -7.51
N ALA A 113 -8.88 -2.80 -8.78
CA ALA A 113 -7.69 -2.92 -9.63
C ALA A 113 -7.06 -1.57 -10.02
N ALA A 114 -7.87 -0.52 -10.14
CA ALA A 114 -7.42 0.76 -10.69
C ALA A 114 -6.28 1.41 -9.89
N LEU A 115 -6.44 1.55 -8.57
CA LEU A 115 -5.42 2.14 -7.69
C LEU A 115 -4.10 1.35 -7.71
N PRO A 116 -4.11 0.01 -7.55
CA PRO A 116 -2.93 -0.82 -7.65
C PRO A 116 -2.15 -0.69 -8.95
N VAL A 117 -2.83 -0.66 -10.08
CA VAL A 117 -2.17 -0.50 -11.39
C VAL A 117 -1.45 0.84 -11.46
N VAL A 118 -2.08 1.93 -11.03
CA VAL A 118 -1.48 3.28 -11.05
C VAL A 118 -0.27 3.38 -10.12
N ILE A 119 -0.35 2.78 -8.93
CA ILE A 119 0.75 2.77 -7.96
C ILE A 119 1.93 1.95 -8.50
N LEU A 120 1.68 0.75 -9.03
CA LEU A 120 2.72 -0.09 -9.62
C LEU A 120 3.39 0.59 -10.81
N TRP A 121 2.59 1.17 -11.71
CA TRP A 121 3.11 1.94 -12.84
C TRP A 121 4.03 3.08 -12.37
N SER A 122 3.61 3.82 -11.33
CA SER A 122 4.39 4.90 -10.74
C SER A 122 5.70 4.42 -10.10
N LEU A 123 5.69 3.23 -9.48
CA LEU A 123 6.85 2.59 -8.85
C LEU A 123 7.82 1.95 -9.84
N PHE A 124 7.34 1.50 -11.01
CA PHE A 124 8.16 0.89 -12.06
C PHE A 124 8.65 1.88 -13.12
N ASN A 125 8.18 3.13 -13.10
CA ASN A 125 8.60 4.14 -14.07
C ASN A 125 10.13 4.39 -14.03
N ARG A 126 10.71 4.75 -15.19
CA ARG A 126 12.17 4.97 -15.36
C ARG A 126 12.76 5.87 -14.29
N GLY A 127 12.07 6.94 -13.91
CA GLY A 127 12.52 7.86 -12.86
C GLY A 127 12.68 7.21 -11.48
N ALA A 128 11.80 6.26 -11.12
CA ALA A 128 11.90 5.51 -9.87
C ALA A 128 13.05 4.49 -9.92
N ARG A 129 13.28 3.86 -11.07
CA ARG A 129 14.40 2.92 -11.27
C ARG A 129 15.76 3.62 -11.18
N VAL A 130 15.91 4.78 -11.83
CA VAL A 130 17.14 5.58 -11.81
C VAL A 130 17.44 6.11 -10.41
N TRP A 131 16.41 6.53 -9.65
CA TRP A 131 16.58 6.95 -8.26
C TRP A 131 17.14 5.82 -7.39
N THR A 132 16.66 4.59 -7.58
CA THR A 132 17.18 3.43 -6.83
C THR A 132 18.62 3.08 -7.24
N MET A 133 18.90 3.06 -8.54
CA MET A 133 20.24 2.71 -9.05
C MET A 133 21.31 3.72 -8.62
N ARG A 134 21.03 5.03 -8.72
CA ARG A 134 21.99 6.08 -8.34
C ARG A 134 22.34 6.11 -6.85
N MET A 135 21.50 5.54 -5.99
CA MET A 135 21.79 5.42 -4.55
C MET A 135 22.48 4.10 -4.20
N SER A 136 22.32 3.05 -5.01
CA SER A 136 23.11 1.81 -4.89
C SER A 136 24.56 2.02 -5.32
N GLU A 137 24.85 3.07 -6.07
CA GLU A 137 26.20 3.45 -6.54
C GLU A 137 27.08 4.14 -5.46
N ALA A 138 26.84 3.93 -4.16
CA ALA A 138 27.60 4.58 -3.09
C ALA A 138 28.91 3.81 -2.74
N PRO A 139 29.85 4.41 -1.98
CA PRO A 139 31.11 5.08 -2.35
C PRO A 139 32.32 4.14 -2.59
N ASP A 140 32.14 2.83 -2.52
CA ASP A 140 33.25 1.86 -2.53
C ASP A 140 33.90 1.68 -3.92
N ALA A 141 33.26 2.21 -4.98
CA ALA A 141 33.84 2.26 -6.32
C ALA A 141 35.04 3.22 -6.41
N ASP A 142 35.17 4.16 -5.45
CA ASP A 142 36.24 5.17 -5.40
C ASP A 142 37.34 4.79 -4.38
N ALA A 143 37.20 3.66 -3.68
CA ALA A 143 38.22 3.13 -2.79
C ALA A 143 39.32 2.43 -3.61
N GLU A 144 40.13 3.21 -4.34
CA GLU A 144 41.36 2.70 -4.93
C GLU A 144 42.27 2.14 -3.82
N PRO A 145 42.81 0.91 -3.98
CA PRO A 145 43.83 0.40 -3.08
C PRO A 145 45.12 1.22 -3.30
N ARG A 146 45.50 2.03 -2.31
CA ARG A 146 46.82 2.67 -2.23
C ARG A 146 47.90 1.68 -1.83
#